data_AF-A0A3D4BTP9-F1
#
_entry.id   AF-A0A3D4BTP9-F1
#
_cell.length_a   1.000
_cell.length_b   1.000
_cell.length_c   1.000
_cell.angle_alpha   90.00
_cell.angle_beta   90.00
_cell.angle_gamma   90.00
#
_symmetry.space_group_name_H-M   'P 1'
#
loop_
_entity.id
_entity.type
_entity.pdbx_description
1 polymer ?
#
loop_
_entity_poly.entity_id
_entity_poly.type
_entity_poly.pdbx_seq_one_letter_code
_entity_poly.pdbx_strand_id
1 'polypeptide(L)'
;MELLFEDYVAVIASSKPGGDRMIIYNWREGKQLWEDSIFSGHGLAWVPERSSLYALGESELRRYHLKLSESLSLKQDTCYELPSKGGHDLIWLPSKQSLVISASKNVWEFDLKTEKFAPHPLLHKSHKVKSISFYRDKLLYVQAEESWWAHHIKLFNGPDIPVSDLRVYKARWIYSHR
;
A
#
# COMPACT_ATOMS: atom_id res chain seq x y z
N MET A 1 -2.12 -3.67 -6.75
CA MET A 1 -1.50 -4.99 -6.86
C MET A 1 -0.12 -4.94 -6.25
N GLU A 2 0.40 -6.08 -5.83
CA GLU A 2 1.73 -6.24 -5.28
C GLU A 2 2.31 -7.55 -5.80
N LEU A 3 3.55 -7.51 -6.31
CA LEU A 3 4.26 -8.72 -6.69
C LEU A 3 4.71 -9.44 -5.42
N LEU A 4 4.47 -10.74 -5.37
CA LEU A 4 4.99 -11.58 -4.30
C LEU A 4 6.31 -12.22 -4.77
N PHE A 5 6.61 -13.40 -4.27
CA PHE A 5 7.71 -14.23 -4.75
C PHE A 5 7.30 -14.95 -6.06
N GLU A 6 8.30 -15.26 -6.89
CA GLU A 6 8.15 -16.05 -8.11
C GLU A 6 6.99 -15.60 -9.02
N ASP A 7 5.97 -16.46 -9.15
CA ASP A 7 4.91 -16.34 -10.13
C ASP A 7 3.59 -15.86 -9.52
N TYR A 8 3.64 -15.29 -8.30
CA TYR A 8 2.45 -14.91 -7.56
C TYR A 8 2.29 -13.39 -7.47
N VAL A 9 1.03 -12.96 -7.63
CA VAL A 9 0.65 -11.55 -7.49
C VAL A 9 -0.56 -11.43 -6.57
N ALA A 10 -0.50 -10.47 -5.66
CA ALA A 10 -1.62 -10.08 -4.83
C ALA A 10 -2.34 -8.88 -5.45
N VAL A 11 -3.66 -8.95 -5.52
CA VAL A 11 -4.53 -7.87 -5.99
C VAL A 11 -5.47 -7.50 -4.85
N ILE A 12 -5.68 -6.20 -4.65
CA ILE A 12 -6.66 -5.69 -3.69
C ILE A 12 -7.63 -4.79 -4.44
N ALA A 13 -8.92 -4.98 -4.18
CA ALA A 13 -10.00 -4.22 -4.78
C ALA A 13 -10.81 -3.53 -3.67
N SER A 14 -11.07 -2.23 -3.84
CA SER A 14 -11.88 -1.42 -2.93
C SER A 14 -13.38 -1.53 -3.26
N SER A 15 -14.23 -0.68 -2.69
CA SER A 15 -15.69 -0.82 -2.50
C SER A 15 -16.60 -0.78 -3.74
N LYS A 16 -16.08 -0.95 -4.96
CA LYS A 16 -16.94 -1.12 -6.14
C LYS A 16 -17.55 -2.53 -6.19
N PRO A 17 -18.63 -2.77 -6.95
CA PRO A 17 -19.18 -4.12 -7.12
C PRO A 17 -18.11 -5.14 -7.52
N GLY A 18 -18.03 -6.27 -6.81
CA GLY A 18 -16.93 -7.23 -6.95
C GLY A 18 -15.62 -6.77 -6.30
N GLY A 19 -15.71 -5.86 -5.35
CA GLY A 19 -14.61 -5.29 -4.58
C GLY A 19 -14.52 -5.85 -3.18
N ASP A 20 -13.98 -5.03 -2.27
CA ASP A 20 -13.78 -5.34 -0.84
C ASP A 20 -13.12 -6.68 -0.58
N ARG A 21 -12.08 -6.97 -1.37
CA ARG A 21 -11.40 -8.26 -1.35
C ARG A 21 -9.94 -8.15 -1.75
N MET A 22 -9.17 -9.08 -1.22
CA MET A 22 -7.81 -9.39 -1.65
C MET A 22 -7.82 -10.74 -2.34
N ILE A 23 -7.13 -10.85 -3.46
CA ILE A 23 -7.03 -12.09 -4.25
C ILE A 23 -5.57 -12.35 -4.59
N ILE A 24 -5.15 -13.62 -4.51
CA ILE A 24 -3.87 -14.07 -5.03
C ILE A 24 -4.07 -14.83 -6.33
N TYR A 25 -3.25 -14.48 -7.31
CA TYR A 25 -3.15 -15.19 -8.58
C TYR A 25 -1.77 -15.79 -8.76
N ASN A 26 -1.70 -16.94 -9.44
CA ASN A 26 -0.52 -17.27 -10.24
C ASN A 26 -0.65 -16.51 -11.58
N TRP A 27 0.25 -15.58 -11.85
CA TRP A 27 0.13 -14.69 -13.02
C TRP A 27 0.54 -15.37 -14.33
N ARG A 28 1.32 -16.46 -14.29
CA ARG A 28 1.63 -17.26 -15.49
C ARG A 28 0.45 -18.09 -15.96
N GLU A 29 -0.30 -18.65 -15.02
CA GLU A 29 -1.46 -19.51 -15.31
C GLU A 29 -2.76 -18.72 -15.44
N GLY A 30 -2.78 -17.46 -14.97
CA GLY A 30 -4.02 -16.68 -14.86
C GLY A 30 -5.00 -17.26 -13.83
N LYS A 31 -4.50 -18.06 -12.88
CA LYS A 31 -5.31 -18.84 -11.94
C LYS A 31 -5.44 -18.13 -10.60
N GLN A 32 -6.68 -17.93 -10.14
CA GLN A 32 -6.96 -17.50 -8.77
C GLN A 32 -6.66 -18.66 -7.81
N LEU A 33 -5.93 -18.39 -6.74
CA LEU A 33 -5.49 -19.40 -5.77
C LEU A 33 -6.09 -19.20 -4.39
N TRP A 34 -6.34 -17.96 -4.01
CA TRP A 34 -6.78 -17.62 -2.66
C TRP A 34 -7.49 -16.27 -2.67
N GLU A 35 -8.45 -16.08 -1.76
CA GLU A 35 -9.10 -14.79 -1.53
C GLU A 35 -9.45 -14.59 -0.05
N ASP A 36 -9.59 -13.33 0.34
CA ASP A 36 -10.18 -12.91 1.61
C ASP A 36 -10.89 -11.56 1.45
N SER A 37 -11.87 -11.33 2.33
CA SER A 37 -12.60 -10.06 2.41
C SER A 37 -11.77 -8.98 3.10
N ILE A 38 -11.71 -7.80 2.50
CA ILE A 38 -11.09 -6.62 3.10
C ILE A 38 -11.85 -5.37 2.69
N PHE A 39 -12.54 -4.77 3.65
CA PHE A 39 -13.38 -3.60 3.37
C PHE A 39 -12.54 -2.39 2.96
N SER A 40 -12.91 -1.77 1.84
CA SER A 40 -12.25 -0.62 1.23
C SER A 40 -10.73 -0.81 1.11
N GLY A 41 -10.32 -1.98 0.60
CA GLY A 41 -8.90 -2.30 0.41
C GLY A 41 -8.19 -1.42 -0.60
N HIS A 42 -7.04 -0.82 -0.24
CA HIS A 42 -6.33 0.16 -1.08
C HIS A 42 -4.82 -0.06 -1.25
N GLY A 43 -4.20 -0.83 -0.37
CA GLY A 43 -2.75 -1.02 -0.34
C GLY A 43 -2.36 -2.44 0.00
N LEU A 44 -1.29 -2.91 -0.63
CA LEU A 44 -0.64 -4.19 -0.36
C LEU A 44 0.86 -3.93 -0.26
N ALA A 45 1.53 -4.66 0.61
CA ALA A 45 2.98 -4.63 0.70
C ALA A 45 3.52 -6.02 1.09
N TRP A 46 4.38 -6.57 0.24
CA TRP A 46 5.07 -7.82 0.53
C TRP A 46 6.36 -7.54 1.30
N VAL A 47 6.53 -8.22 2.44
CA VAL A 47 7.74 -8.16 3.27
C VAL A 47 8.40 -9.55 3.26
N PRO A 48 9.34 -9.81 2.32
CA PRO A 48 9.93 -11.13 2.10
C PRO A 48 10.68 -11.66 3.31
N GLU A 49 11.37 -10.82 4.07
CA GLU A 49 12.15 -11.21 5.25
C GLU A 49 11.25 -11.77 6.38
N ARG A 50 9.94 -11.52 6.30
CA ARG A 50 8.93 -12.02 7.23
C ARG A 50 8.01 -13.06 6.61
N SER A 51 8.16 -13.31 5.31
CA SER A 51 7.20 -14.08 4.51
C SER A 51 5.76 -13.61 4.76
N SER A 52 5.59 -12.28 4.82
CA SER A 52 4.33 -11.64 5.21
C SER A 52 3.81 -10.69 4.15
N LEU A 53 2.54 -10.83 3.81
CA LEU A 53 1.78 -9.85 3.04
C LEU A 53 1.00 -8.98 4.00
N TYR A 54 1.15 -7.67 3.88
CA TYR A 54 0.36 -6.69 4.60
C TYR A 54 -0.71 -6.13 3.67
N ALA A 55 -1.94 -6.04 4.16
CA ALA A 55 -3.09 -5.51 3.42
C ALA A 55 -3.74 -4.37 4.20
N LEU A 56 -3.91 -3.23 3.53
CA LEU A 56 -4.50 -2.02 4.10
C LEU A 56 -5.97 -1.90 3.67
N GLY A 57 -6.87 -1.96 4.65
CA GLY A 57 -8.30 -1.69 4.51
C GLY A 57 -8.68 -0.27 4.96
N GLU A 58 -9.97 -0.05 5.19
CA GLU A 58 -10.47 1.24 5.66
C GLU A 58 -9.91 1.62 7.04
N SER A 59 -10.02 0.72 8.02
CA SER A 59 -9.73 1.00 9.43
C SER A 59 -8.64 0.12 10.01
N GLU A 60 -8.05 -0.76 9.21
CA GLU A 60 -7.13 -1.77 9.71
C GLU A 60 -6.00 -2.08 8.73
N LEU A 61 -4.88 -2.53 9.30
CA LEU A 61 -3.77 -3.16 8.61
C LEU A 61 -3.77 -4.63 9.00
N ARG A 62 -4.00 -5.53 8.05
CA ARG A 62 -3.93 -6.98 8.27
C ARG A 62 -2.58 -7.52 7.84
N ARG A 63 -2.04 -8.46 8.60
CA ARG A 63 -0.87 -9.25 8.22
C ARG A 63 -1.31 -10.68 7.93
N TYR A 64 -0.75 -11.21 6.85
CA TYR A 64 -0.95 -12.58 6.41
C TYR A 64 0.41 -13.24 6.25
N HIS A 65 0.59 -14.40 6.87
CA HIS A 65 1.75 -15.23 6.61
C HIS A 65 1.46 -16.14 5.42
N LEU A 66 2.37 -16.09 4.46
CA LEU A 66 2.38 -17.02 3.36
C LEU A 66 2.86 -18.38 3.85
N LYS A 67 2.17 -19.44 3.42
CA LYS A 67 2.60 -20.82 3.56
C LYS A 67 2.68 -21.46 2.18
N LEU A 68 3.87 -21.92 1.85
CA LEU A 68 4.16 -22.75 0.69
C LEU A 68 4.35 -24.18 1.17
N SER A 69 3.31 -25.00 1.03
CA SER A 69 3.43 -26.46 1.17
C SER A 69 2.99 -27.10 -0.15
N GLU A 70 1.92 -27.90 -0.13
CA GLU A 70 1.34 -28.54 -1.31
C GLU A 70 0.53 -27.54 -2.18
N SER A 71 0.10 -26.43 -1.58
CA SER A 71 -0.57 -25.33 -2.26
C SER A 71 -0.24 -23.99 -1.58
N LEU A 72 -0.34 -22.89 -2.35
CA LEU A 72 -0.22 -21.55 -1.79
C LEU A 72 -1.43 -21.28 -0.89
N SER A 73 -1.16 -20.93 0.36
CA SER A 73 -2.18 -20.41 1.27
C SER A 73 -1.65 -19.21 2.05
N LEU A 74 -2.53 -18.27 2.35
CA LEU A 74 -2.28 -17.19 3.29
C LEU A 74 -3.11 -17.42 4.54
N LYS A 75 -2.46 -17.32 5.70
CA LYS A 75 -3.15 -17.31 7.00
C LYS A 75 -3.05 -15.92 7.57
N GLN A 76 -4.19 -15.26 7.76
CA GLN A 76 -4.23 -14.03 8.57
C GLN A 76 -3.73 -14.37 9.97
N ASP A 77 -2.74 -13.62 10.44
CA ASP A 77 -2.16 -13.86 11.76
C ASP A 77 -2.43 -12.70 12.72
N THR A 78 -2.48 -11.47 12.23
CA THR A 78 -2.67 -10.28 13.05
C THR A 78 -3.46 -9.21 12.30
N CYS A 79 -4.26 -8.46 13.04
CA CYS A 79 -4.96 -7.27 12.56
C CYS A 79 -4.65 -6.10 13.50
N TYR A 80 -4.17 -4.99 12.93
CA TYR A 80 -3.84 -3.77 13.65
C TYR A 80 -4.86 -2.69 13.32
N GLU A 81 -5.49 -2.09 14.33
CA GLU A 81 -6.35 -0.93 14.13
C GLU A 81 -5.51 0.28 13.68
N LEU A 82 -5.97 0.97 12.63
CA LEU A 82 -5.30 2.18 12.17
C LEU A 82 -5.59 3.33 13.14
N PRO A 83 -4.61 4.19 13.45
CA PRO A 83 -4.83 5.39 14.25
C PRO A 83 -5.85 6.37 13.63
N SER A 84 -6.11 6.24 12.32
CA SER A 84 -7.14 6.98 11.61
C SER A 84 -7.68 6.17 10.43
N LYS A 85 -9.00 6.22 10.21
CA LYS A 85 -9.67 5.57 9.08
C LYS A 85 -9.29 6.13 7.71
N GLY A 86 -9.70 5.39 6.68
CA GLY A 86 -9.60 5.70 5.27
C GLY A 86 -8.19 5.50 4.74
N GLY A 87 -7.64 4.28 4.91
CA GLY A 87 -6.39 3.88 4.28
C GLY A 87 -6.42 4.07 2.76
N HIS A 88 -5.36 4.62 2.18
CA HIS A 88 -5.30 4.93 0.73
C HIS A 88 -4.05 4.37 0.05
N ASP A 89 -2.98 4.23 0.80
CA ASP A 89 -1.74 3.72 0.27
C ASP A 89 -0.88 3.06 1.33
N LEU A 90 -0.19 2.00 0.93
CA LEU A 90 0.70 1.19 1.76
C LEU A 90 1.99 0.96 0.98
N ILE A 91 3.12 1.29 1.59
CA ILE A 91 4.45 1.13 1.01
C ILE A 91 5.35 0.48 2.04
N TRP A 92 6.14 -0.50 1.64
CA TRP A 92 7.21 -1.04 2.46
C TRP A 92 8.54 -0.30 2.22
N LEU A 93 9.23 0.02 3.31
CA LEU A 93 10.56 0.61 3.33
C LEU A 93 11.57 -0.41 3.90
N PRO A 94 12.25 -1.19 3.06
CA PRO A 94 13.17 -2.24 3.52
C PRO A 94 14.29 -1.71 4.42
N SER A 95 14.86 -0.55 4.07
CA SER A 95 15.97 0.07 4.80
C SER A 95 15.60 0.52 6.21
N LYS A 96 14.33 0.77 6.48
CA LYS A 96 13.82 1.18 7.80
C LYS A 96 13.10 0.05 8.54
N GLN A 97 12.84 -1.07 7.87
CA GLN A 97 11.98 -2.14 8.39
C GLN A 97 10.63 -1.58 8.87
N SER A 98 10.02 -0.71 8.04
CA SER A 98 8.76 -0.06 8.35
C SER A 98 7.81 -0.05 7.15
N LEU A 99 6.53 0.15 7.43
CA LEU A 99 5.49 0.40 6.42
C LEU A 99 5.04 1.86 6.52
N VAL A 100 4.91 2.54 5.39
CA VAL A 100 4.32 3.89 5.33
C VAL A 100 2.88 3.78 4.85
N ILE A 101 1.97 4.40 5.60
CA ILE A 101 0.53 4.30 5.39
C ILE A 101 -0.03 5.71 5.24
N SER A 102 -0.67 5.98 4.12
CA SER A 102 -1.53 7.17 4.01
C SER A 102 -2.95 6.82 4.41
N ALA A 103 -3.54 7.66 5.25
CA ALA A 103 -4.94 7.61 5.63
C ALA A 103 -5.62 8.95 5.31
N SER A 104 -6.91 9.07 5.62
CA SER A 104 -7.67 10.28 5.25
C SER A 104 -7.14 11.56 5.90
N LYS A 105 -6.62 11.48 7.14
CA LYS A 105 -6.18 12.66 7.90
C LYS A 105 -4.66 12.82 7.97
N ASN A 106 -3.92 11.72 8.02
CA ASN A 106 -2.49 11.73 8.32
C ASN A 106 -1.76 10.61 7.56
N VAL A 107 -0.43 10.75 7.53
CA VAL A 107 0.47 9.68 7.11
C VAL A 107 1.18 9.11 8.33
N TRP A 108 1.21 7.79 8.42
CA TRP A 108 1.76 7.01 9.52
C TRP A 108 2.93 6.17 9.05
N GLU A 109 3.85 5.89 9.97
CA GLU A 109 4.89 4.88 9.84
C GLU A 109 4.59 3.77 10.85
N PHE A 110 4.48 2.53 10.37
CA PHE A 110 4.30 1.34 11.20
C PHE A 110 5.64 0.61 11.27
N ASP A 111 6.21 0.56 12.46
CA ASP A 111 7.49 -0.10 12.71
C ASP A 111 7.27 -1.62 12.80
N LEU A 112 7.95 -2.40 11.95
CA LEU A 112 7.73 -3.86 11.89
C LEU A 112 8.34 -4.61 13.08
N LYS A 113 9.24 -4.01 13.84
CA LYS A 113 9.89 -4.64 14.99
C LYS A 113 9.04 -4.49 16.25
N THR A 114 8.52 -3.29 16.47
CA THR A 114 7.71 -2.93 17.64
C THR A 114 6.22 -3.09 17.39
N GLU A 115 5.81 -3.21 16.13
CA GLU A 115 4.43 -3.33 15.67
C GLU A 115 3.55 -2.15 16.12
N LYS A 116 4.13 -0.94 16.09
CA LYS A 116 3.48 0.29 16.54
C LYS A 116 3.44 1.33 15.43
N PHE A 117 2.36 2.09 15.42
CA PHE A 117 2.22 3.28 14.59
C PHE A 117 2.87 4.49 15.24
N ALA A 118 3.55 5.29 14.44
CA ALA A 118 4.01 6.63 14.77
C ALA A 118 3.66 7.59 13.61
N PRO A 119 3.47 8.90 13.87
CA PRO A 119 3.30 9.87 12.80
C PRO A 119 4.51 9.87 11.85
N HIS A 120 4.28 9.90 10.53
CA HIS A 120 5.37 9.93 9.57
C HIS A 120 6.16 11.26 9.68
N PRO A 121 7.49 11.23 9.78
CA PRO A 121 8.29 12.42 10.11
C PRO A 121 8.06 13.60 9.17
N LEU A 122 7.88 13.34 7.87
CA LEU A 122 7.74 14.39 6.85
C LEU A 122 6.29 14.71 6.47
N LEU A 123 5.39 13.73 6.58
CA LEU A 123 4.05 13.82 5.99
C LEU A 123 2.92 13.72 7.01
N HIS A 124 3.22 13.66 8.32
CA HIS A 124 2.18 13.52 9.34
C HIS A 124 1.11 14.61 9.31
N LYS A 125 1.42 15.83 8.83
CA LYS A 125 0.43 16.93 8.68
C LYS A 125 -0.27 16.95 7.32
N SER A 126 0.12 16.10 6.39
CA SER A 126 -0.50 16.01 5.07
C SER A 126 -1.78 15.18 5.17
N HIS A 127 -2.89 15.76 4.74
CA HIS A 127 -4.21 15.11 4.72
C HIS A 127 -4.57 14.65 3.31
N LYS A 128 -5.50 13.69 3.19
CA LYS A 128 -5.98 13.16 1.91
C LYS A 128 -4.86 12.77 0.94
N VAL A 129 -3.74 12.27 1.46
CA VAL A 129 -2.66 11.71 0.64
C VAL A 129 -3.17 10.41 0.04
N LYS A 130 -3.12 10.29 -1.29
CA LYS A 130 -3.64 9.14 -2.06
C LYS A 130 -2.55 8.19 -2.52
N SER A 131 -1.32 8.69 -2.56
CA SER A 131 -0.16 7.98 -3.07
C SER A 131 1.10 8.51 -2.45
N ILE A 132 2.00 7.62 -2.04
CA ILE A 132 3.34 7.93 -1.56
C ILE A 132 4.34 7.06 -2.33
N SER A 133 5.44 7.61 -2.80
CA SER A 133 6.48 6.79 -3.43
C SER A 133 7.86 7.34 -3.10
N PHE A 134 8.74 6.42 -2.73
CA PHE A 134 10.12 6.70 -2.39
C PHE A 134 11.04 6.15 -3.46
N TYR A 135 12.13 6.86 -3.72
CA TYR A 135 13.26 6.36 -4.48
C TYR A 135 14.54 6.97 -3.91
N ARG A 136 15.35 6.14 -3.23
CA ARG A 136 16.50 6.60 -2.44
C ARG A 136 16.05 7.64 -1.40
N ASP A 137 16.59 8.84 -1.48
CA ASP A 137 16.29 10.01 -0.65
C ASP A 137 15.12 10.85 -1.19
N LYS A 138 14.61 10.54 -2.39
CA LYS A 138 13.51 11.29 -3.02
C LYS A 138 12.16 10.74 -2.59
N LEU A 139 11.26 11.66 -2.26
CA LEU A 139 9.87 11.39 -1.93
C LEU A 139 8.97 12.14 -2.92
N LEU A 140 8.08 11.40 -3.58
CA LEU A 140 6.94 11.97 -4.28
C LEU A 140 5.65 11.53 -3.61
N TYR A 141 4.62 12.37 -3.68
CA TYR A 141 3.30 12.02 -3.19
C TYR A 141 2.20 12.73 -3.97
N VAL A 142 1.01 12.13 -3.97
CA VAL A 142 -0.20 12.71 -4.53
C VAL A 142 -1.13 13.03 -3.38
N GLN A 143 -1.47 14.31 -3.23
CA GLN A 143 -2.44 14.80 -2.26
C GLN A 143 -3.67 15.27 -3.01
N ALA A 144 -4.86 14.78 -2.64
CA ALA A 144 -6.07 15.14 -3.36
C ALA A 144 -6.33 16.65 -3.29
N GLU A 145 -6.50 17.25 -4.46
CA GLU A 145 -6.88 18.66 -4.65
C GLU A 145 -8.39 18.76 -4.86
N GLU A 146 -8.94 17.81 -5.62
CA GLU A 146 -10.36 17.70 -5.92
C GLU A 146 -10.86 16.29 -5.61
N SER A 147 -11.87 16.20 -4.73
CA SER A 147 -12.47 14.94 -4.32
C SER A 147 -11.44 13.90 -3.84
N TRP A 148 -11.02 12.98 -4.72
CA TRP A 148 -9.99 11.97 -4.46
C TRP A 148 -8.80 12.01 -5.43
N TRP A 149 -8.68 12.99 -6.33
CA TRP A 149 -7.56 13.10 -7.29
C TRP A 149 -6.87 14.46 -7.21
N ALA A 150 -5.77 14.62 -7.97
CA ALA A 150 -5.00 15.85 -8.06
C ALA A 150 -4.59 16.14 -9.51
N HIS A 151 -4.25 17.40 -9.77
CA HIS A 151 -3.66 17.90 -11.01
C HIS A 151 -2.16 18.17 -10.87
N HIS A 152 -1.58 17.88 -9.71
CA HIS A 152 -0.14 17.97 -9.45
C HIS A 152 0.39 16.73 -8.74
N ILE A 153 1.62 16.36 -9.08
CA ILE A 153 2.44 15.42 -8.29
C ILE A 153 3.40 16.25 -7.45
N LYS A 154 3.38 16.05 -6.14
CA LYS A 154 4.23 16.79 -5.21
C LYS A 154 5.58 16.09 -5.05
N LEU A 155 6.65 16.86 -5.14
CA LEU A 155 8.00 16.43 -4.79
C LEU A 155 8.38 17.04 -3.45
N PHE A 156 8.78 16.20 -2.50
CA PHE A 156 9.29 16.73 -1.23
C PHE A 156 10.58 17.53 -1.48
N ASN A 157 10.61 18.79 -1.02
CA ASN A 157 11.70 19.75 -1.28
C ASN A 157 12.01 20.00 -2.77
N GLY A 158 11.02 19.88 -3.65
CA GLY A 158 11.15 20.19 -5.08
C GLY A 158 9.92 20.93 -5.61
N PRO A 159 9.96 21.35 -6.89
CA PRO A 159 8.78 21.92 -7.53
C PRO A 159 7.72 20.84 -7.76
N ASP A 160 6.45 21.22 -7.64
CA ASP A 160 5.32 20.38 -8.03
C ASP A 160 5.36 20.13 -9.55
N ILE A 161 5.03 18.91 -9.97
CA ILE A 161 4.93 18.54 -11.39
C ILE A 161 3.47 18.68 -11.82
N PRO A 162 3.13 19.63 -12.70
CA PRO A 162 1.78 19.78 -13.21
C PRO A 162 1.44 18.64 -14.17
N VAL A 163 0.23 18.11 -14.01
CA VAL A 163 -0.39 17.08 -14.83
C VAL A 163 -1.84 17.52 -15.12
N SER A 164 -1.99 18.77 -15.54
CA SER A 164 -3.26 19.52 -15.52
C SER A 164 -4.40 18.84 -16.26
N ASP A 165 -4.13 18.10 -17.33
CA ASP A 165 -5.17 17.41 -18.11
C ASP A 165 -5.57 16.04 -17.54
N LEU A 166 -4.96 15.61 -16.42
CA LEU A 166 -5.15 14.30 -15.81
C LEU A 166 -5.77 14.40 -14.42
N ARG A 167 -6.60 13.42 -14.07
CA ARG A 167 -7.08 13.18 -12.70
C ARG A 167 -6.20 12.13 -12.04
N VAL A 168 -5.09 12.55 -11.44
CA VAL A 168 -4.11 11.61 -10.89
C VAL A 168 -4.53 11.15 -9.49
N TYR A 169 -4.65 9.82 -9.33
CA TYR A 169 -4.89 9.18 -8.04
C TYR A 169 -3.61 8.63 -7.41
N LYS A 170 -2.77 7.95 -8.22
CA LYS A 170 -1.48 7.41 -7.80
C LYS A 170 -0.37 7.77 -8.78
N ALA A 171 0.81 8.00 -8.22
CA ALA A 171 2.06 8.19 -8.94
C ALA A 171 3.17 7.40 -8.22
N ARG A 172 4.08 6.80 -8.98
CA ARG A 172 5.17 5.96 -8.48
C ARG A 172 6.46 6.25 -9.22
N TRP A 173 7.58 6.19 -8.50
CA TRP A 173 8.86 5.96 -9.15
C TRP A 173 8.86 4.55 -9.75
N ILE A 174 9.19 4.43 -11.04
CA ILE A 174 9.45 3.15 -11.69
C ILE A 174 10.95 3.07 -11.94
N TYR A 175 11.58 2.04 -11.40
CA TYR A 175 12.98 1.77 -11.64
C TYR A 175 13.15 0.30 -12.01
N SER A 176 13.75 0.05 -13.17
CA SER A 176 14.26 -1.27 -13.51
C SER A 176 15.62 -1.45 -12.84
N HIS A 177 15.82 -2.54 -12.11
CA HIS A 177 17.17 -3.04 -11.91
C HIS A 177 17.63 -3.50 -13.31
N ARG A 178 18.56 -2.75 -13.91
CA ARG A 178 19.32 -3.25 -15.06
C ARG A 178 20.40 -4.18 -14.54
#